data_AF-A0A7L2FT88-F1
#
_entry.id   AF-A0A7L2FT88-F1
#
_cell.length_a   1.000
_cell.length_b   1.000
_cell.length_c   1.000
_cell.angle_alpha   90.00
_cell.angle_beta   90.00
_cell.angle_gamma   90.00
#
_symmetry.space_group_name_H-M   'P 1'
#
loop_
_entity.id
_entity.type
_entity.pdbx_description
1 polymer ?
#
loop_
_entity_poly.entity_id
_entity_poly.type
_entity_poly.pdbx_seq_one_letter_code
_entity_poly.pdbx_strand_id
1 'polypeptide(L)'
;MWPCLLLALALLGSVPASYPAPRQPPGVPAGDTTQLHYAVVKKLRTYSGAQRYCQDVYRGRLASVHSAARNQELQKLARTYHITISPWIGAVTSRRAGQWESYWEDSSPWNYANWAPTHPFHIVTTCTTLSVRDGLWRSRFCFQLRPFICQY
;
A
#
# COMPACT_ATOMS: atom_id res chain seq x y z
N MET A 1 66.76 -41.83 -22.03
CA MET A 1 67.01 -40.54 -21.36
C MET A 1 65.89 -40.29 -20.36
N TRP A 2 66.19 -40.45 -19.07
CA TRP A 2 65.42 -39.98 -17.90
C TRP A 2 65.42 -38.43 -17.83
N PRO A 3 64.79 -37.74 -16.85
CA PRO A 3 63.58 -38.00 -16.03
C PRO A 3 62.63 -36.75 -16.06
N CYS A 4 61.46 -36.66 -15.41
CA CYS A 4 61.29 -36.27 -14.01
C CYS A 4 59.81 -36.30 -13.61
N LEU A 5 59.53 -37.06 -12.54
CA LEU A 5 58.40 -36.87 -11.64
C LEU A 5 58.48 -35.49 -10.97
N LEU A 6 57.35 -34.80 -10.81
CA LEU A 6 57.01 -34.10 -9.56
C LEU A 6 55.49 -34.14 -9.34
N LEU A 7 55.11 -34.83 -8.27
CA LEU A 7 53.84 -34.69 -7.57
C LEU A 7 53.73 -33.28 -6.96
N ALA A 8 52.54 -32.67 -7.05
CA ALA A 8 52.10 -31.69 -6.07
C ALA A 8 50.58 -31.85 -5.85
N LEU A 9 50.24 -32.55 -4.78
CA LEU A 9 48.94 -32.47 -4.13
C LEU A 9 48.83 -31.12 -3.41
N ALA A 10 47.75 -30.39 -3.67
CA ALA A 10 47.26 -29.35 -2.76
C ALA A 10 45.72 -29.35 -2.78
N LEU A 11 45.14 -30.07 -1.83
CA LEU A 11 43.77 -29.87 -1.36
C LEU A 11 43.78 -28.67 -0.42
N LEU A 12 43.02 -27.61 -0.71
CA LEU A 12 42.52 -26.71 0.34
C LEU A 12 41.09 -26.28 0.00
N GLY A 13 40.22 -26.51 0.97
CA GLY A 13 38.78 -26.52 0.84
C GLY A 13 38.15 -25.17 0.55
N SER A 14 36.94 -25.24 0.01
CA SER A 14 35.99 -24.14 -0.06
C SER A 14 35.71 -23.59 1.34
N VAL A 15 36.03 -22.32 1.56
CA VAL A 15 35.67 -21.60 2.79
C VAL A 15 34.17 -21.26 2.73
N PRO A 16 33.31 -21.74 3.66
CA PRO A 16 31.99 -21.16 3.79
C PRO A 16 32.14 -19.86 4.60
N ALA A 17 31.98 -18.72 3.93
CA ALA A 17 31.89 -17.44 4.61
C ALA A 17 30.54 -17.35 5.35
N SER A 18 30.51 -17.81 6.60
CA SER A 18 29.46 -17.47 7.55
C SER A 18 29.64 -16.01 7.97
N TYR A 19 29.06 -15.09 7.19
CA TYR A 19 28.95 -13.70 7.60
C TYR A 19 28.05 -13.61 8.84
N PRO A 20 28.54 -13.09 9.98
CA PRO A 20 27.68 -12.82 11.11
C PRO A 20 26.69 -11.71 10.74
N ALA A 21 25.41 -11.92 11.08
CA ALA A 21 24.37 -10.92 10.88
C ALA A 21 24.75 -9.59 11.56
N PRO A 22 24.48 -8.42 10.95
CA PRO A 22 24.74 -7.13 11.57
C PRO A 22 23.97 -7.03 12.91
N ARG A 23 24.68 -6.75 13.99
CA ARG A 23 24.05 -6.47 15.30
C ARG A 23 23.21 -5.21 15.18
N GLN A 24 21.90 -5.32 15.38
CA GLN A 24 21.01 -4.15 15.46
C GLN A 24 21.39 -3.31 16.69
N PRO A 25 21.43 -1.97 16.57
CA PRO A 25 21.65 -1.09 17.72
C PRO A 25 20.48 -1.21 18.71
N PRO A 26 20.75 -1.21 20.03
CA PRO A 26 19.70 -1.20 21.04
C PRO A 26 18.99 0.15 21.02
N GLY A 27 17.68 0.15 20.74
CA GLY A 27 16.85 1.35 20.90
C GLY A 27 15.89 1.69 19.76
N VAL A 28 15.65 0.82 18.78
CA VAL A 28 14.44 0.97 17.95
C VAL A 28 13.29 0.34 18.71
N PRO A 29 12.26 1.10 19.15
CA PRO A 29 11.04 0.49 19.64
C PRO A 29 10.51 -0.38 18.51
N ALA A 30 10.35 -1.68 18.77
CA ALA A 30 9.66 -2.57 17.86
C ALA A 30 8.35 -1.88 17.47
N GLY A 31 8.24 -1.50 16.20
CA GLY A 31 7.11 -0.72 15.70
C GLY A 31 5.84 -1.38 16.17
N ASP A 32 4.99 -0.59 16.82
CA ASP A 32 3.68 -1.00 17.27
C ASP A 32 2.96 -1.67 16.10
N THR A 33 2.88 -2.99 16.12
CA THR A 33 2.24 -3.77 15.06
C THR A 33 0.75 -3.81 15.36
N THR A 34 0.13 -2.62 15.44
CA THR A 34 -1.32 -2.51 15.45
C THR A 34 -1.87 -3.26 14.24
N GLN A 35 -2.54 -4.38 14.54
CA GLN A 35 -3.19 -5.21 13.54
C GLN A 35 -4.33 -4.40 12.93
N LEU A 36 -4.10 -3.82 11.74
CA LEU A 36 -5.11 -3.09 10.98
C LEU A 36 -6.15 -4.05 10.42
N HIS A 37 -7.43 -3.80 10.70
CA HIS A 37 -8.55 -4.52 10.13
C HIS A 37 -9.16 -3.76 8.96
N TYR A 38 -9.76 -4.49 8.02
CA TYR A 38 -10.38 -3.93 6.83
C TYR A 38 -11.79 -4.48 6.61
N ALA A 39 -12.71 -3.59 6.24
CA ALA A 39 -14.06 -3.97 5.82
C ALA A 39 -14.37 -3.44 4.42
N VAL A 40 -14.76 -4.34 3.51
CA VAL A 40 -15.27 -3.96 2.18
C VAL A 40 -16.78 -3.78 2.25
N VAL A 41 -17.24 -2.56 2.03
CA VAL A 41 -18.66 -2.21 2.09
C VAL A 41 -19.23 -2.07 0.68
N LYS A 42 -20.19 -2.93 0.34
CA LYS A 42 -20.85 -2.94 -0.98
C LYS A 42 -21.83 -1.79 -1.20
N LYS A 43 -22.28 -1.12 -0.13
CA LYS A 43 -23.23 0.00 -0.21
C LYS A 43 -22.62 1.13 -1.05
N LEU A 44 -23.41 1.70 -1.94
CA LEU A 44 -22.97 2.83 -2.76
C LEU A 44 -23.14 4.15 -1.99
N ARG A 45 -22.04 4.89 -1.84
CA ARG A 45 -22.01 6.19 -1.16
C ARG A 45 -21.09 7.15 -1.91
N THR A 46 -21.36 8.45 -1.75
CA THR A 46 -20.37 9.48 -2.08
C THR A 46 -19.13 9.29 -1.22
N TYR A 47 -18.01 9.91 -1.57
CA TYR A 47 -16.80 9.82 -0.77
C TYR A 47 -17.03 10.24 0.69
N SER A 48 -17.68 11.39 0.89
CA SER A 48 -18.01 11.89 2.24
C SER A 48 -18.97 10.98 3.00
N GLY A 49 -19.95 10.39 2.31
CA GLY A 49 -20.86 9.41 2.90
C GLY A 49 -20.17 8.09 3.28
N ALA A 50 -19.19 7.67 2.50
CA ALA A 50 -18.38 6.48 2.76
C ALA A 50 -17.45 6.71 3.97
N GLN A 51 -16.77 7.86 4.03
CA GLN A 51 -15.95 8.25 5.17
C GLN A 51 -16.77 8.26 6.47
N ARG A 52 -17.94 8.90 6.46
CA ARG A 52 -18.86 8.92 7.61
C ARG A 52 -19.31 7.51 8.00
N TYR A 53 -19.62 6.65 7.04
CA TYR A 53 -19.99 5.26 7.33
C TYR A 53 -18.87 4.52 8.06
N CYS A 54 -17.61 4.67 7.62
CA CYS A 54 -16.48 4.04 8.31
C CYS A 54 -16.33 4.54 9.75
N GLN A 55 -16.52 5.85 9.97
CA GLN A 55 -16.48 6.46 11.30
C GLN A 55 -17.61 5.96 12.21
N ASP A 56 -18.84 5.90 11.70
CA ASP A 56 -20.02 5.58 12.50
C ASP A 56 -20.13 4.08 12.80
N VAL A 57 -19.83 3.23 11.82
CA VAL A 57 -20.07 1.77 11.89
C VAL A 57 -18.87 1.01 12.41
N TYR A 58 -17.67 1.40 12.01
CA TYR A 58 -16.43 0.69 12.35
C TYR A 58 -15.54 1.45 13.33
N ARG A 59 -15.92 2.68 13.74
CA ARG A 59 -15.04 3.60 14.48
C ARG A 59 -13.70 3.83 13.79
N GLY A 60 -13.73 3.74 12.45
CA GLY A 60 -12.56 3.78 11.59
C GLY A 60 -12.64 4.90 10.56
N ARG A 61 -11.86 4.75 9.50
CA ARG A 61 -11.79 5.73 8.38
C ARG A 61 -11.72 4.97 7.06
N LEU A 62 -11.85 5.66 5.93
CA LEU A 62 -11.51 5.06 4.64
C LEU A 62 -10.04 4.61 4.65
N ALA A 63 -9.77 3.47 4.03
CA ALA A 63 -8.48 2.80 4.10
C ALA A 63 -7.34 3.65 3.52
N SER A 64 -6.28 3.85 4.29
CA SER A 64 -4.98 4.32 3.82
C SER A 64 -4.10 3.14 3.38
N VAL A 65 -3.15 3.42 2.49
CA VAL A 65 -2.30 2.39 1.89
C VAL A 65 -0.85 2.85 1.92
N HIS A 66 -0.02 2.11 2.66
CA HIS A 66 1.38 2.48 2.93
C HIS A 66 2.40 1.52 2.32
N SER A 67 1.96 0.55 1.51
CA SER A 67 2.85 -0.39 0.84
C SER A 67 2.17 -1.08 -0.35
N ALA A 68 2.98 -1.62 -1.26
CA ALA A 68 2.49 -2.45 -2.35
C ALA A 68 1.78 -3.72 -1.86
N ALA A 69 2.30 -4.35 -0.79
CA ALA A 69 1.68 -5.52 -0.18
C ALA A 69 0.27 -5.20 0.33
N ARG A 70 0.11 -4.07 1.05
CA ARG A 70 -1.20 -3.62 1.54
C ARG A 70 -2.13 -3.27 0.38
N ASN A 71 -1.63 -2.65 -0.68
CA ASN A 71 -2.43 -2.36 -1.88
C ASN A 71 -3.00 -3.65 -2.53
N GLN A 72 -2.14 -4.66 -2.69
CA GLN A 72 -2.52 -5.96 -3.25
C GLN A 72 -3.52 -6.70 -2.36
N GLU A 73 -3.34 -6.63 -1.03
CA GLU A 73 -4.27 -7.20 -0.05
C GLU A 73 -5.66 -6.59 -0.20
N LEU A 74 -5.78 -5.26 -0.23
CA LEU A 74 -7.07 -4.58 -0.40
C LEU A 74 -7.70 -4.86 -1.77
N GLN A 75 -6.89 -4.97 -2.82
CA GLN A 75 -7.36 -5.36 -4.15
C GLN A 75 -7.96 -6.77 -4.14
N LYS A 76 -7.25 -7.73 -3.52
CA LYS A 76 -7.72 -9.11 -3.38
C LYS A 76 -9.00 -9.16 -2.55
N LEU A 77 -9.05 -8.44 -1.44
CA LEU A 77 -10.24 -8.37 -0.58
C LEU A 77 -11.45 -7.83 -1.36
N ALA A 78 -11.29 -6.74 -2.11
CA ALA A 78 -12.37 -6.20 -2.94
C ALA A 78 -12.86 -7.21 -4.01
N ARG A 79 -11.95 -7.98 -4.61
CA ARG A 79 -12.30 -9.06 -5.55
C ARG A 79 -13.08 -10.20 -4.87
N THR A 80 -12.66 -10.63 -3.68
CA THR A 80 -13.36 -11.66 -2.88
C THR A 80 -14.79 -11.23 -2.52
N TYR A 81 -15.01 -9.94 -2.31
CA TYR A 81 -16.35 -9.38 -2.11
C TYR A 81 -17.13 -9.15 -3.41
N HIS A 82 -16.60 -9.57 -4.57
CA HIS A 82 -17.20 -9.41 -5.89
C HIS A 82 -17.51 -7.95 -6.23
N ILE A 83 -16.66 -7.02 -5.81
CA ILE A 83 -16.77 -5.60 -6.18
C ILE A 83 -16.40 -5.42 -7.65
N THR A 84 -17.31 -4.90 -8.46
CA THR A 84 -17.09 -4.64 -9.89
C THR A 84 -16.72 -3.19 -10.18
N ILE A 85 -17.29 -2.26 -9.40
CA ILE A 85 -17.01 -0.82 -9.47
C ILE A 85 -15.88 -0.50 -8.49
N SER A 86 -14.81 0.14 -8.97
CA SER A 86 -13.65 0.51 -8.13
C SER A 86 -14.08 1.21 -6.83
N PRO A 87 -13.76 0.65 -5.65
CA PRO A 87 -14.16 1.23 -4.37
C PRO A 87 -13.35 2.46 -3.98
N TRP A 88 -13.93 3.33 -3.16
CA TRP A 88 -13.20 4.40 -2.49
C TRP A 88 -12.15 3.86 -1.52
N ILE A 89 -10.99 4.54 -1.50
CA ILE A 89 -9.96 4.48 -0.46
C ILE A 89 -9.73 5.88 0.10
N GLY A 90 -9.03 6.02 1.22
CA GLY A 90 -8.95 7.25 2.00
C GLY A 90 -8.16 8.40 1.40
N ALA A 91 -7.69 8.30 0.15
CA ALA A 91 -6.89 9.36 -0.47
C ALA A 91 -7.76 10.44 -1.13
N VAL A 92 -7.42 11.70 -0.89
CA VAL A 92 -7.99 12.88 -1.56
C VAL A 92 -6.87 13.65 -2.23
N THR A 93 -7.12 14.16 -3.43
CA THR A 93 -6.24 15.13 -4.11
C THR A 93 -6.94 16.48 -4.15
N SER A 94 -6.34 17.52 -3.55
CA SER A 94 -6.91 18.87 -3.52
C SER A 94 -5.81 19.94 -3.57
N ARG A 95 -6.17 21.18 -3.92
CA ARG A 95 -5.24 22.30 -3.89
C ARG A 95 -5.04 22.79 -2.44
N ARG A 96 -3.82 22.67 -1.91
CA ARG A 96 -3.40 23.12 -0.58
C ARG A 96 -2.19 24.05 -0.71
N ALA A 97 -2.20 25.18 -0.02
CA ALA A 97 -1.16 26.20 -0.11
C ALA A 97 -0.75 26.57 -1.56
N GLY A 98 -1.71 26.57 -2.49
CA GLY A 98 -1.48 26.88 -3.90
C GLY A 98 -1.01 25.70 -4.78
N GLN A 99 -0.62 24.56 -4.19
CA GLN A 99 -0.13 23.37 -4.88
C GLN A 99 -1.15 22.23 -4.86
N TRP A 100 -1.11 21.34 -5.85
CA TRP A 100 -1.91 20.11 -5.83
C TRP A 100 -1.23 19.05 -5.00
N GLU A 101 -1.93 18.56 -3.99
CA GLU A 101 -1.41 17.58 -3.05
C GLU A 101 -2.40 16.44 -2.87
N SER A 102 -1.86 15.22 -2.72
CA SER A 102 -2.63 14.06 -2.30
C SER A 102 -2.29 13.72 -0.85
N TYR A 103 -3.31 13.40 -0.07
CA TYR A 103 -3.18 13.10 1.35
C TYR A 103 -4.21 12.06 1.77
N TRP A 104 -3.94 11.38 2.87
CA TRP A 104 -4.88 10.46 3.49
C TRP A 104 -5.82 11.19 4.44
N GLU A 105 -7.09 10.81 4.40
CA GLU A 105 -8.13 11.32 5.30
C GLU A 105 -7.83 10.99 6.77
N ASP A 106 -7.05 9.93 7.04
CA ASP A 106 -6.63 9.53 8.39
C ASP A 106 -5.41 10.31 8.94
N SER A 107 -4.89 11.27 8.17
CA SER A 107 -3.68 12.04 8.47
C SER A 107 -2.39 11.22 8.56
N SER A 108 -2.41 9.97 8.09
CA SER A 108 -1.20 9.15 7.99
C SER A 108 -0.23 9.69 6.92
N PRO A 109 1.06 9.34 6.97
CA PRO A 109 2.05 9.83 6.02
C PRO A 109 1.75 9.43 4.57
N TRP A 110 1.91 10.37 3.64
CA TRP A 110 1.87 10.11 2.21
C TRP A 110 3.19 9.49 1.73
N ASN A 111 3.40 8.20 1.99
CA ASN A 111 4.66 7.48 1.73
C ASN A 111 4.57 6.39 0.64
N TYR A 112 3.38 6.18 0.08
CA TYR A 112 3.14 5.21 -0.99
C TYR A 112 2.08 5.73 -1.94
N ALA A 113 2.26 5.47 -3.23
CA ALA A 113 1.30 5.80 -4.26
C ALA A 113 1.29 4.73 -5.35
N ASN A 114 0.09 4.37 -5.83
CA ASN A 114 -0.08 3.41 -6.92
C ASN A 114 -0.95 3.97 -8.05
N TRP A 115 -0.72 5.23 -8.43
CA TRP A 115 -1.54 5.92 -9.43
C TRP A 115 -1.49 5.26 -10.81
N ALA A 116 -2.64 5.22 -11.48
CA ALA A 116 -2.68 4.93 -12.90
C ALA A 116 -2.02 6.08 -13.71
N PRO A 117 -1.56 5.82 -14.94
CA PRO A 117 -1.09 6.88 -15.83
C PRO A 117 -2.11 8.02 -15.91
N THR A 118 -1.64 9.27 -15.95
CA THR A 118 -2.45 10.51 -15.96
C THR A 118 -3.21 10.85 -14.66
N HIS A 119 -2.99 10.08 -13.58
CA HIS A 119 -3.54 10.37 -12.25
C HIS A 119 -2.43 10.73 -11.24
N PRO A 120 -2.76 11.47 -10.17
CA PRO A 120 -4.06 12.08 -9.91
C PRO A 120 -4.33 13.30 -10.79
N PHE A 121 -5.59 13.70 -10.91
CA PHE A 121 -5.97 14.90 -11.64
C PHE A 121 -5.67 16.16 -10.81
N HIS A 122 -4.90 17.08 -11.39
CA HIS A 122 -4.47 18.35 -10.79
C HIS A 122 -5.25 19.54 -11.36
N ILE A 123 -6.57 19.40 -11.47
CA ILE A 123 -7.47 20.43 -12.04
C ILE A 123 -8.65 20.76 -11.13
N VAL A 124 -9.09 19.79 -10.33
CA VAL A 124 -10.22 19.90 -9.40
C VAL A 124 -9.96 18.95 -8.23
N THR A 125 -10.57 19.22 -7.09
CA THR A 125 -10.55 18.27 -5.98
C THR A 125 -11.15 16.94 -6.41
N THR A 126 -10.40 15.86 -6.24
CA THR A 126 -10.83 14.51 -6.57
C THR A 126 -10.59 13.55 -5.41
N CYS A 127 -11.36 12.47 -5.44
CA CYS A 127 -11.30 11.40 -4.46
C CYS A 127 -10.78 10.13 -5.14
N THR A 128 -10.15 9.25 -4.36
CA THR A 128 -9.36 8.17 -4.92
C THR A 128 -10.07 6.83 -4.88
N THR A 129 -10.08 6.14 -6.01
CA THR A 129 -10.57 4.77 -6.10
C THR A 129 -9.45 3.77 -6.32
N LEU A 130 -9.53 2.61 -5.66
CA LEU A 130 -8.67 1.45 -5.92
C LEU A 130 -9.31 0.62 -7.04
N SER A 131 -8.61 0.40 -8.15
CA SER A 131 -9.12 -0.48 -9.19
C SER A 131 -8.97 -1.95 -8.83
N VAL A 132 -10.08 -2.68 -8.84
CA VAL A 132 -10.08 -4.13 -8.63
C VAL A 132 -9.39 -4.89 -9.77
N ARG A 133 -9.23 -4.29 -10.96
CA ARG A 133 -8.64 -4.96 -12.14
C ARG A 133 -7.12 -4.96 -12.10
N ASP A 134 -6.51 -3.80 -11.99
CA ASP A 134 -5.06 -3.59 -12.08
C ASP A 134 -4.41 -3.10 -10.77
N GLY A 135 -5.22 -2.80 -9.75
CA GLY A 135 -4.72 -2.35 -8.45
C GLY A 135 -4.33 -0.87 -8.44
N LEU A 136 -4.42 -0.20 -9.59
CA LEU A 136 -4.02 1.19 -9.77
C LEU A 136 -5.09 2.16 -9.28
N TRP A 137 -4.64 3.28 -8.74
CA TRP A 137 -5.48 4.33 -8.17
C TRP A 137 -5.92 5.29 -9.24
N ARG A 138 -7.19 5.73 -9.16
CA ARG A 138 -7.77 6.67 -10.11
C ARG A 138 -8.57 7.74 -9.38
N SER A 139 -8.34 8.98 -9.79
CA SER A 139 -9.14 10.15 -9.42
C SER A 139 -10.55 10.02 -9.97
N ARG A 140 -11.53 10.29 -9.11
CA ARG A 140 -12.94 10.36 -9.44
C ARG A 140 -13.55 11.57 -8.76
N PHE A 141 -14.62 12.10 -9.34
CA PHE A 141 -15.40 13.14 -8.68
C PHE A 141 -16.01 12.59 -7.38
N CYS A 142 -15.80 13.31 -6.29
CA CYS A 142 -16.14 12.85 -4.93
C CYS A 142 -17.64 12.58 -4.70
N PHE A 143 -18.51 13.15 -5.53
CA PHE A 143 -19.96 12.93 -5.49
C PHE A 143 -20.41 11.63 -6.17
N GLN A 144 -19.51 10.88 -6.82
CA GLN A 144 -19.88 9.59 -7.41
C GLN A 144 -20.23 8.57 -6.33
N LEU A 145 -21.27 7.78 -6.58
CA LEU A 145 -21.67 6.70 -5.68
C LEU A 145 -20.83 5.44 -5.97
N ARG A 146 -20.08 4.97 -4.98
CA ARG A 146 -19.20 3.79 -5.11
C ARG A 146 -19.21 2.95 -3.83
N PRO A 147 -18.86 1.66 -3.92
CA PRO A 147 -18.48 0.88 -2.74
C PRO A 147 -17.19 1.47 -2.14
N PHE A 148 -16.79 1.00 -0.97
CA PHE A 148 -15.65 1.59 -0.26
C PHE A 148 -15.02 0.59 0.71
N ILE A 149 -13.77 0.88 1.08
CA ILE A 149 -13.00 0.07 2.02
C ILE A 149 -12.73 0.90 3.28
N CYS A 150 -13.21 0.42 4.41
CA CYS A 150 -12.89 0.99 5.72
C CYS A 150 -11.67 0.30 6.32
N GLN A 151 -10.90 1.03 7.12
CA GLN A 151 -9.89 0.51 8.04
C GLN A 151 -10.26 0.89 9.47
N TYR A 152 -9.97 0.01 10.42
CA TYR A 152 -10.24 0.19 11.85
C TYR A 152 -9.38 -0.75 12.70
#